data_AF-A0A518GTS8-F1
#
_entry.id   AF-A0A518GTS8-F1
#
_cell.length_a   1.000
_cell.length_b   1.000
_cell.length_c   1.000
_cell.angle_alpha   90.00
_cell.angle_beta   90.00
_cell.angle_gamma   90.00
#
_symmetry.space_group_name_H-M   'P 1'
#
loop_
_entity.id
_entity.type
_entity.pdbx_description
1 polymer ?
#
loop_
_entity_poly.entity_id
_entity_poly.type
_entity_poly.pdbx_seq_one_letter_code
_entity_poly.pdbx_strand_id
1 'polypeptide(L)'
;METFEQIWESSRTNSWSWGYPTVVISGVLLLIVSSCIRSSAWRRSLKVLTAIVLMILATEFASREIFEKWRLRHEWAVGHREQLTPAQQDALISDGANLTIGPLAAGVQAAIIFLVLGVVLYLIRFIALWMTSNESEISEPC
;
A
#
# COMPACT_ATOMS: atom_id res chain seq x y z
N MET A 1 -0.97 -35.57 7.39
CA MET A 1 -1.29 -34.35 8.17
C MET A 1 -0.34 -33.27 7.72
N GLU A 2 -0.85 -32.06 7.47
CA GLU A 2 0.01 -30.91 7.17
C GLU A 2 0.76 -30.47 8.43
N THR A 3 2.03 -30.10 8.32
CA THR A 3 2.83 -29.60 9.44
C THR A 3 2.63 -28.11 9.67
N PHE A 4 3.05 -27.60 10.82
CA PHE A 4 3.00 -26.16 11.12
C PHE A 4 3.73 -25.33 10.05
N GLU A 5 4.92 -25.74 9.64
CA GLU A 5 5.70 -25.05 8.59
C GLU A 5 4.97 -25.04 7.24
N GLN A 6 4.25 -26.11 6.89
CA GLN A 6 3.47 -26.15 5.65
C GLN A 6 2.32 -25.13 5.69
N ILE A 7 1.61 -25.03 6.81
CA ILE A 7 0.57 -24.01 7.02
C ILE A 7 1.17 -22.60 7.05
N TRP A 8 2.33 -22.44 7.68
CA TRP A 8 3.02 -21.16 7.78
C TRP A 8 3.38 -20.59 6.41
N GLU A 9 3.90 -21.44 5.52
CA GLU A 9 4.27 -21.06 4.16
C GLU A 9 3.03 -20.90 3.27
N SER A 10 2.08 -21.83 3.30
CA SER A 10 0.88 -21.75 2.45
C SER A 10 0.00 -20.53 2.76
N SER A 11 -0.07 -20.11 4.03
CA SER A 11 -0.81 -18.92 4.47
C SER A 11 -0.19 -17.58 4.05
N ARG A 12 1.07 -17.57 3.55
CA ARG A 12 1.70 -16.33 3.04
C ARG A 12 1.00 -15.79 1.80
N THR A 13 0.41 -16.67 1.01
CA THR A 13 -0.40 -16.31 -0.15
C THR A 13 -1.82 -16.76 0.12
N ASN A 14 -2.66 -15.82 0.53
CA ASN A 14 -4.07 -16.09 0.83
C ASN A 14 -4.99 -15.33 -0.13
N SER A 15 -6.30 -15.46 0.07
CA SER A 15 -7.34 -14.86 -0.76
C SER A 15 -7.24 -13.32 -0.86
N TRP A 16 -6.57 -12.67 0.09
CA TRP A 16 -6.42 -11.21 0.17
C TRP A 16 -5.06 -10.70 -0.26
N SER A 17 -4.10 -11.56 -0.63
CA SER A 17 -2.72 -11.15 -0.92
C SER A 17 -2.56 -10.16 -2.09
N TRP A 18 -3.56 -10.06 -2.96
CA TRP A 18 -3.59 -9.06 -4.04
C TRP A 18 -4.30 -7.76 -3.67
N GLY A 19 -4.95 -7.67 -2.51
CA GLY A 19 -5.71 -6.51 -2.09
C GLY A 19 -4.85 -5.25 -1.98
N TYR A 20 -3.80 -5.30 -1.14
CA TYR A 20 -2.90 -4.17 -0.94
C TYR A 20 -2.17 -3.73 -2.23
N PRO A 21 -1.52 -4.62 -3.00
CA PRO A 21 -0.88 -4.25 -4.27
C PRO A 21 -1.85 -3.59 -5.25
N THR A 22 -3.09 -4.11 -5.35
CA THR A 22 -4.12 -3.55 -6.24
C THR A 22 -4.45 -2.12 -5.85
N VAL A 23 -4.66 -1.84 -4.57
CA VAL A 23 -4.95 -0.47 -4.08
C VAL A 23 -3.79 0.49 -4.40
N VAL A 24 -2.55 0.06 -4.17
CA VAL A 24 -1.36 0.89 -4.45
C VAL A 24 -1.26 1.20 -5.95
N ILE A 25 -1.37 0.18 -6.82
CA ILE A 25 -1.31 0.35 -8.27
C ILE A 25 -2.45 1.27 -8.75
N SER A 26 -3.68 1.04 -8.31
CA SER A 26 -4.81 1.90 -8.63
C SER A 26 -4.57 3.35 -8.20
N GLY A 27 -3.94 3.57 -7.05
CA GLY A 27 -3.59 4.91 -6.59
C GLY A 27 -2.54 5.61 -7.41
N VAL A 28 -1.50 4.89 -7.81
CA VAL A 28 -0.49 5.41 -8.73
C VAL A 28 -1.15 5.88 -10.03
N LEU A 29 -2.02 5.06 -10.62
CA LEU A 29 -2.73 5.39 -11.85
C LEU A 29 -3.67 6.60 -11.67
N LEU A 30 -4.43 6.66 -10.59
CA LEU A 30 -5.34 7.80 -10.32
C LEU A 30 -4.57 9.11 -10.09
N LEU A 31 -3.40 9.06 -9.43
CA LEU A 31 -2.55 10.25 -9.26
C LEU A 31 -1.95 10.73 -10.58
N ILE A 32 -1.60 9.81 -11.48
CA ILE A 32 -1.16 10.15 -12.83
C ILE A 32 -2.31 10.79 -13.62
N VAL A 33 -3.47 10.14 -13.69
CA VAL A 33 -4.64 10.65 -14.45
C VAL A 33 -5.10 12.00 -13.91
N SER A 34 -5.16 12.17 -12.59
CA SER A 34 -5.53 13.45 -11.97
C SER A 34 -4.52 14.56 -12.28
N SER A 35 -3.27 14.23 -12.64
CA SER A 35 -2.26 15.23 -13.03
C SER A 35 -2.60 15.96 -14.34
N CYS A 36 -3.40 15.33 -15.20
CA CYS A 36 -3.87 15.88 -16.47
C CYS A 36 -5.00 16.92 -16.30
N ILE A 37 -5.56 17.05 -15.10
CA ILE A 37 -6.65 18.00 -14.83
C ILE A 37 -6.14 19.43 -14.96
N ARG A 38 -6.85 20.23 -15.78
CA ARG A 38 -6.51 21.63 -16.08
C ARG A 38 -6.56 22.51 -14.84
N SER A 39 -7.66 22.46 -14.09
CA SER A 39 -7.87 23.26 -12.88
C SER A 39 -6.87 22.89 -11.78
N SER A 40 -6.09 23.88 -11.31
CA SER A 40 -5.06 23.68 -10.30
C SER A 40 -5.63 23.30 -8.94
N ALA A 41 -6.69 23.99 -8.50
CA ALA A 41 -7.37 23.70 -7.25
C ALA A 41 -7.97 22.29 -7.27
N TRP A 42 -8.72 21.95 -8.32
CA TRP A 42 -9.37 20.63 -8.44
C TRP A 42 -8.37 19.48 -8.47
N ARG A 43 -7.27 19.65 -9.22
CA ARG A 43 -6.18 18.68 -9.28
C ARG A 43 -5.55 18.43 -7.91
N ARG A 44 -5.27 19.48 -7.14
CA ARG A 44 -4.67 19.36 -5.80
C ARG A 44 -5.63 18.66 -4.85
N SER A 45 -6.88 19.11 -4.79
CA SER A 45 -7.89 18.53 -3.91
C SER A 45 -8.15 17.06 -4.22
N LEU A 46 -8.27 16.68 -5.49
CA LEU A 46 -8.44 15.29 -5.89
C LEU A 46 -7.23 14.42 -5.52
N LYS A 47 -6.00 14.89 -5.74
CA LYS A 47 -4.81 14.13 -5.35
C LYS A 47 -4.77 13.85 -3.84
N VAL A 48 -5.06 14.86 -3.03
CA VAL A 48 -5.10 14.71 -1.56
C VAL A 48 -6.22 13.74 -1.16
N LEU A 49 -7.43 13.92 -1.70
CA LEU A 49 -8.56 13.04 -1.39
C LEU A 49 -8.29 11.59 -1.81
N THR A 50 -7.78 11.39 -3.03
CA THR A 50 -7.38 10.08 -3.54
C THR A 50 -6.33 9.44 -2.64
N ALA A 51 -5.29 10.18 -2.23
CA ALA A 51 -4.24 9.65 -1.35
C ALA A 51 -4.81 9.21 0.01
N ILE A 52 -5.68 10.02 0.63
CA ILE A 52 -6.30 9.69 1.93
C ILE A 52 -7.19 8.44 1.80
N VAL A 53 -8.10 8.42 0.82
CA VAL A 53 -9.03 7.31 0.63
C VAL A 53 -8.28 6.00 0.35
N LEU A 54 -7.27 6.05 -0.51
CA LEU A 54 -6.51 4.85 -0.87
C LEU A 54 -5.56 4.41 0.25
N MET A 55 -5.05 5.33 1.08
CA MET A 55 -4.31 4.97 2.28
C MET A 55 -5.20 4.18 3.26
N ILE A 56 -6.44 4.62 3.46
CA ILE A 56 -7.42 3.90 4.30
C ILE A 56 -7.72 2.52 3.71
N LEU A 57 -7.98 2.45 2.40
CA LEU A 57 -8.24 1.17 1.73
C LEU A 57 -7.02 0.24 1.78
N ALA A 58 -5.80 0.75 1.59
CA ALA A 58 -4.59 -0.05 1.69
C ALA A 58 -4.42 -0.65 3.09
N THR A 59 -4.69 0.15 4.12
CA THR A 59 -4.69 -0.28 5.53
C THR A 59 -5.72 -1.38 5.76
N GLU A 60 -6.94 -1.21 5.25
CA GLU A 60 -8.03 -2.18 5.38
C GLU A 60 -7.72 -3.52 4.67
N PHE A 61 -7.23 -3.47 3.43
CA PHE A 61 -6.87 -4.69 2.69
C PHE A 61 -5.67 -5.41 3.32
N ALA A 62 -4.67 -4.68 3.81
CA ALA A 62 -3.57 -5.26 4.58
C ALA A 62 -4.06 -5.90 5.89
N SER A 63 -5.01 -5.25 6.58
CA SER A 63 -5.68 -5.80 7.76
C SER A 63 -6.33 -7.15 7.47
N ARG A 64 -7.09 -7.24 6.38
CA ARG A 64 -7.75 -8.50 5.98
C ARG A 64 -6.75 -9.59 5.63
N GLU A 65 -5.69 -9.27 4.90
CA GLU A 65 -4.64 -10.23 4.55
C GLU A 65 -3.92 -10.77 5.80
N ILE A 66 -3.54 -9.87 6.72
CA ILE A 66 -2.82 -10.23 7.93
C ILE A 66 -3.73 -11.02 8.87
N PHE A 67 -4.99 -10.62 9.01
CA PHE A 67 -5.99 -11.35 9.78
C PHE A 67 -6.22 -12.75 9.23
N GLU A 68 -6.40 -12.90 7.92
CA GLU A 68 -6.63 -14.20 7.29
C GLU A 68 -5.43 -15.14 7.47
N LYS A 69 -4.22 -14.60 7.30
CA LYS A 69 -2.96 -15.31 7.56
C LYS A 69 -2.90 -15.81 9.00
N TRP A 70 -3.14 -14.93 9.97
CA TRP A 70 -3.16 -15.28 11.39
C TRP A 70 -4.24 -16.32 11.70
N ARG A 71 -5.46 -16.15 11.15
CA ARG A 71 -6.60 -17.05 11.32
C ARG A 71 -6.26 -18.48 10.92
N LEU A 72 -5.71 -18.67 9.71
CA LEU A 72 -5.33 -19.99 9.20
C LEU A 72 -4.32 -20.69 10.10
N ARG A 73 -3.32 -19.95 10.59
CA ARG A 73 -2.27 -20.48 11.47
C ARG A 73 -2.80 -20.79 12.86
N HIS A 74 -3.63 -19.90 13.40
CA HIS A 74 -4.23 -20.04 14.72
C HIS A 74 -5.20 -21.23 14.76
N GLU A 75 -6.08 -21.37 13.76
CA GLU A 75 -7.03 -22.48 13.65
C GLU A 75 -6.32 -23.83 13.60
N TRP A 76 -5.26 -23.95 12.79
CA TRP A 76 -4.45 -25.17 12.75
C TRP A 76 -3.78 -25.46 14.10
N ALA A 77 -3.20 -24.42 14.72
CA ALA A 77 -2.48 -24.53 15.99
C ALA A 77 -3.37 -24.95 17.16
N VAL A 78 -4.64 -24.51 17.20
CA VAL A 78 -5.61 -24.93 18.21
C VAL A 78 -5.87 -26.44 18.14
N GLY A 79 -5.98 -27.00 16.93
CA GLY A 79 -6.20 -28.44 16.72
C GLY A 79 -4.96 -29.32 16.94
N HIS A 80 -3.76 -28.73 16.93
CA HIS A 80 -2.48 -29.44 16.98
C HIS A 80 -1.57 -28.94 18.11
N ARG A 81 -2.17 -28.47 19.21
CA ARG A 81 -1.45 -27.78 20.30
C ARG A 81 -0.32 -28.60 20.90
N GLU A 82 -0.50 -29.92 21.02
CA GLU A 82 0.50 -30.84 21.57
C GLU A 82 1.70 -31.06 20.62
N GLN A 83 1.55 -30.71 19.34
CA GLN A 83 2.57 -30.87 18.31
C GLN A 83 3.41 -29.59 18.12
N LEU A 84 3.06 -28.49 18.79
CA LEU A 84 3.77 -27.22 18.69
C LEU A 84 5.00 -27.24 19.59
N THR A 85 6.14 -26.90 19.00
CA THR A 85 7.34 -26.57 19.77
C THR A 85 7.17 -25.21 20.46
N PRO A 86 7.92 -24.93 21.55
CA PRO A 86 7.90 -23.61 22.19
C PRO A 86 8.18 -22.46 21.22
N ALA A 87 9.12 -22.64 20.29
CA ALA A 87 9.45 -21.64 19.28
C ALA A 87 8.29 -21.35 18.31
N GLN A 88 7.52 -22.37 17.92
CA GLN A 88 6.34 -22.19 17.07
C GLN A 88 5.21 -21.51 17.82
N GLN A 89 5.09 -21.76 19.13
CA GLN A 89 4.14 -21.07 19.98
C GLN A 89 4.49 -19.58 20.13
N ASP A 90 5.76 -19.24 20.32
CA ASP A 90 6.23 -17.84 20.35
C ASP A 90 5.99 -17.14 19.01
N ALA A 91 6.20 -17.84 17.89
CA ALA A 91 5.91 -17.31 16.56
C ALA A 91 4.43 -16.97 16.37
N LEU A 92 3.51 -17.80 16.87
CA LEU A 92 2.06 -17.54 16.84
C LEU A 92 1.66 -16.33 17.69
N ILE A 93 2.30 -16.14 18.85
CA ILE A 93 2.07 -14.96 19.70
C ILE A 93 2.53 -13.69 18.97
N SER A 94 3.73 -13.73 18.37
CA SER A 94 4.24 -12.62 17.57
C SER A 94 3.36 -12.32 16.36
N ASP A 95 2.82 -13.33 15.70
CA ASP A 95 1.90 -13.16 14.57
C ASP A 95 0.58 -12.51 15.02
N GLY A 96 0.10 -12.84 16.22
CA GLY A 96 -1.04 -12.16 16.85
C GLY A 96 -0.78 -10.68 17.14
N ALA A 97 0.41 -10.32 17.61
CA ALA A 97 0.80 -8.92 17.78
C ALA A 97 0.86 -8.15 16.43
N ASN A 98 1.19 -8.85 15.34
CA ASN A 98 1.23 -8.28 14.00
C ASN A 98 -0.15 -7.88 13.46
N LEU A 99 -1.25 -8.37 14.03
CA LEU A 99 -2.62 -7.96 13.67
C LEU A 99 -2.86 -6.46 13.81
N THR A 100 -2.15 -5.78 14.71
CA THR A 100 -2.29 -4.33 14.93
C THR A 100 -1.19 -3.53 14.23
N ILE A 101 0.07 -3.95 14.36
CA ILE A 101 1.22 -3.20 13.82
C ILE A 101 1.31 -3.32 12.31
N GLY A 102 1.05 -4.51 11.75
CA GLY A 102 1.19 -4.77 10.33
C GLY A 102 0.28 -3.90 9.44
N PRO A 103 -1.03 -3.79 9.72
CA PRO A 103 -1.91 -2.93 8.93
C PRO A 103 -1.52 -1.45 9.00
N LEU A 104 -1.14 -0.97 10.19
CA LEU A 104 -0.66 0.40 10.37
C LEU A 104 0.59 0.68 9.52
N ALA A 105 1.57 -0.23 9.56
CA ALA A 105 2.79 -0.12 8.76
C ALA A 105 2.49 -0.09 7.26
N ALA A 106 1.58 -0.96 6.78
CA ALA A 106 1.15 -0.97 5.38
C ALA A 106 0.46 0.34 4.97
N GLY A 107 -0.40 0.90 5.83
CA GLY A 107 -1.02 2.21 5.63
C GLY A 107 0.01 3.35 5.51
N VAL A 108 0.98 3.39 6.43
CA VAL A 108 2.09 4.36 6.39
C VAL A 108 2.91 4.20 5.11
N GLN A 109 3.22 2.96 4.72
CA GLN A 109 3.94 2.68 3.48
C GLN A 109 3.19 3.20 2.25
N ALA A 110 1.88 2.96 2.16
CA ALA A 110 1.05 3.48 1.07
C ALA A 110 1.03 5.03 1.06
N ALA A 111 0.93 5.66 2.23
CA ALA A 111 0.98 7.12 2.35
C ALA A 111 2.30 7.70 1.82
N ILE A 112 3.44 7.08 2.17
CA ILE A 112 4.76 7.47 1.68
C ILE A 112 4.84 7.33 0.16
N ILE A 113 4.37 6.20 -0.40
CA ILE A 113 4.37 5.97 -1.85
C ILE A 113 3.59 7.07 -2.57
N PHE A 114 2.36 7.37 -2.13
CA PHE A 114 1.54 8.39 -2.75
C PHE A 114 2.10 9.79 -2.60
N LEU A 115 2.73 10.09 -1.45
CA LEU A 115 3.41 11.37 -1.22
C LEU A 115 4.59 11.55 -2.17
N VAL A 116 5.50 10.56 -2.23
CA VAL A 116 6.68 10.58 -3.11
C VAL A 116 6.26 10.74 -4.57
N LEU A 117 5.27 9.95 -5.02
CA LEU A 117 4.73 10.07 -6.37
C LEU A 117 4.11 11.45 -6.62
N GLY A 118 3.38 11.98 -5.64
CA GLY A 118 2.81 13.33 -5.71
C GLY A 118 3.88 14.41 -5.92
N VAL A 119 5.00 14.32 -5.20
CA VAL A 119 6.16 15.20 -5.34
C VAL A 119 6.81 15.05 -6.72
N VAL A 120 7.05 13.83 -7.18
CA VAL A 120 7.62 13.55 -8.51
C VAL A 120 6.76 14.17 -9.61
N LEU A 121 5.45 13.93 -9.58
CA LEU A 121 4.51 14.48 -10.57
C LEU A 121 4.45 16.02 -10.52
N TYR A 122 4.62 16.61 -9.33
CA TYR A 122 4.71 18.06 -9.20
C TYR A 122 6.00 18.61 -9.83
N LEU A 123 7.16 17.99 -9.56
CA LEU A 123 8.44 18.38 -10.14
C LEU A 123 8.46 18.25 -11.66
N ILE A 124 7.94 17.15 -12.22
CA ILE A 124 7.82 16.95 -13.67
C ILE A 124 7.03 18.10 -14.30
N ARG A 125 5.90 18.48 -13.70
CA ARG A 125 5.09 19.59 -14.20
C ARG A 125 5.81 20.93 -14.09
N PHE A 126 6.50 21.17 -12.98
CA PHE A 126 7.26 22.39 -12.77
C PHE A 126 8.34 22.55 -13.84
N ILE A 127 9.12 21.49 -14.09
CA ILE A 127 10.15 21.45 -15.13
C ILE A 127 9.54 21.69 -16.51
N ALA A 128 8.42 21.03 -16.85
CA ALA A 128 7.76 21.21 -18.14
C ALA A 128 7.30 22.66 -18.37
N LEU A 129 6.71 23.30 -17.35
CA LEU A 129 6.29 24.70 -17.44
C LEU A 129 7.48 25.67 -17.56
N TRP A 130 8.57 25.39 -16.84
CA TRP A 130 9.80 26.19 -16.90
C TRP A 130 10.47 26.11 -18.28
N MET A 131 10.50 24.93 -18.91
CA MET A 131 11.02 24.80 -20.27
C MET A 131 10.18 25.61 -21.27
N THR A 132 8.85 25.53 -21.17
CA THR A 132 7.96 26.27 -22.09
C THR A 132 8.06 27.79 -21.94
N SER A 133 8.33 28.32 -20.74
CA SER A 133 8.54 29.76 -20.56
C SER A 133 9.85 30.24 -21.19
N ASN A 134 10.93 29.47 -21.04
CA ASN A 134 12.21 29.83 -21.64
C ASN A 134 12.18 29.79 -23.17
N GLU A 135 11.45 28.84 -23.77
CA GLU A 135 11.28 28.80 -25.23
C GLU A 135 10.52 30.02 -25.76
N SER A 136 9.49 30.50 -25.04
CA SER A 136 8.76 31.71 -25.45
C SER A 136 9.63 32.97 -25.45
N GLU A 137 10.50 33.14 -24.45
CA GLU A 137 11.43 34.29 -24.37
C GLU A 137 12.47 34.30 -25.49
N ILE A 138 12.89 33.13 -26.00
CA ILE A 138 13.85 33.04 -27.11
C ILE A 138 13.18 33.31 -28.47
N SER A 139 11.86 33.10 -28.57
CA SER A 139 11.10 33.16 -29.82
C SER A 139 10.47 34.52 -30.14
N GLU A 140 10.63 35.54 -29.29
CA GLU A 140 10.29 36.93 -29.59
C GLU A 140 11.52 37.69 -30.14
N PRO A 141 11.78 37.70 -31.46
CA PRO A 141 12.71 38.66 -32.04
C PRO A 141 12.05 40.05 -32.11
N CYS A 142 12.80 41.08 -31.72
CA CYS A 142 12.48 42.48 -31.97
C CYS A 142 12.20 42.78 -33.45
#